data_AF-A0A537R6H1-F1
#
_entry.id   AF-A0A537R6H1-F1
#
_cell.length_a   1.000
_cell.length_b   1.000
_cell.length_c   1.000
_cell.angle_alpha   90.00
_cell.angle_beta   90.00
_cell.angle_gamma   90.00
#
_symmetry.space_group_name_H-M   'P 1'
#
loop_
_entity.id
_entity.type
_entity.pdbx_description
1 polymer ?
#
loop_
_entity_poly.entity_id
_entity_poly.type
_entity_poly.pdbx_seq_one_letter_code
_entity_poly.pdbx_strand_id
1 'polypeptide(L)' 'PERIAEEWWRPGASGEVDAIRDYYRVEDEEGRRFWLFRAGLHGGDREPRWFVHGVFS' A
#
# COMPACT_ATOMS: atom_id res chain seq x y z
N PRO A 1 -1.88 -14.97 -16.91
CA PRO A 1 -1.87 -14.15 -15.68
C PRO A 1 -0.76 -14.63 -14.76
N GLU A 2 0.40 -13.97 -14.82
CA GLU A 2 1.56 -14.29 -14.00
C GLU A 2 1.40 -13.67 -12.62
N ARG A 3 1.69 -14.46 -11.57
CA ARG A 3 1.34 -14.16 -10.18
C ARG A 3 2.31 -13.10 -9.62
N ILE A 4 1.78 -11.91 -9.31
CA ILE A 4 2.52 -10.82 -8.67
C ILE A 4 2.48 -11.02 -7.16
N ALA A 5 3.62 -11.45 -6.60
CA ALA A 5 3.95 -11.63 -5.18
C ALA A 5 3.35 -12.84 -4.44
N GLU A 6 4.11 -13.26 -3.41
CA GLU A 6 3.83 -14.40 -2.54
C GLU A 6 2.60 -14.16 -1.64
N GLU A 7 1.96 -15.26 -1.24
CA GLU A 7 0.73 -15.28 -0.44
C GLU A 7 0.94 -14.56 0.90
N TRP A 8 0.30 -13.40 1.05
CA TRP A 8 0.46 -12.43 2.15
C TRP A 8 0.15 -12.95 3.57
N TRP A 9 -0.37 -14.17 3.71
CA TRP A 9 -0.66 -14.80 5.01
C TRP A 9 0.44 -15.74 5.52
N ARG A 10 1.54 -15.92 4.78
CA ARG A 10 2.65 -16.79 5.22
C ARG A 10 3.63 -16.03 6.10
N PRO A 11 3.91 -16.49 7.34
CA PRO A 11 4.96 -15.90 8.18
C PRO A 11 6.32 -16.13 7.52
N GLY A 12 6.89 -15.07 6.95
CA GLY A 12 8.10 -15.10 6.12
C GLY A 12 7.97 -14.37 4.78
N ALA A 13 6.75 -14.18 4.26
CA ALA A 13 6.51 -13.39 3.04
C ALA A 13 6.56 -11.86 3.31
N SER A 14 6.58 -11.46 4.59
CA SER A 14 6.39 -10.08 5.07
C SER A 14 7.53 -9.54 5.93
N GLY A 15 8.71 -10.20 5.90
CA GLY A 15 9.89 -9.75 6.65
C GLY A 15 10.53 -8.47 6.12
N GLU A 16 10.12 -7.99 4.95
CA GLU A 16 10.54 -6.71 4.42
C GLU A 16 9.67 -5.60 5.00
N VAL A 17 10.30 -4.53 5.49
CA VAL A 17 9.66 -3.30 5.98
C VAL A 17 8.59 -2.75 5.01
N ASP A 18 8.74 -3.05 3.71
CA ASP A 18 7.81 -2.69 2.63
C ASP A 18 6.52 -3.54 2.57
N ALA A 19 6.45 -4.64 3.32
CA ALA A 19 5.25 -5.47 3.43
C ALA A 19 4.20 -4.85 4.37
N ILE A 20 4.59 -3.91 5.24
CA ILE A 20 3.67 -3.14 6.07
C ILE A 20 3.01 -2.08 5.19
N ARG A 21 1.69 -2.17 5.05
CA ARG A 21 0.88 -1.28 4.21
C ARG A 21 -0.26 -0.67 5.02
N ASP A 22 -0.22 0.64 5.15
CA ASP A 22 -1.33 1.42 5.72
C ASP A 22 -2.22 1.92 4.58
N TYR A 23 -3.52 1.66 4.67
CA TYR A 23 -4.49 2.00 3.62
C TYR A 23 -5.30 3.24 3.98
N TYR A 24 -5.51 4.09 2.98
CA TYR A 24 -6.24 5.35 3.10
C TYR A 24 -7.23 5.50 1.97
N ARG A 25 -8.39 6.07 2.27
CA ARG A 25 -9.34 6.56 1.26
C ARG A 25 -9.21 8.06 1.17
N VAL A 26 -8.86 8.55 -0.01
CA VAL A 26 -8.75 10.00 -0.30
C VAL A 26 -9.77 10.39 -1.36
N GLU A 27 -10.20 11.63 -1.30
CA GLU A 27 -11.04 12.27 -2.30
C GLU A 27 -10.30 13.50 -2.80
N ASP A 28 -10.30 13.72 -4.12
CA ASP A 28 -9.74 14.94 -4.69
C ASP A 28 -10.78 16.05 -4.80
N GLU A 29 -10.34 17.21 -5.28
CA GLU A 29 -11.19 18.41 -5.42
C GLU A 29 -12.34 18.23 -6.43
N GLU A 30 -12.24 17.25 -7.33
CA GLU A 30 -13.27 16.90 -8.31
C GLU A 30 -14.23 15.81 -7.80
N GLY A 31 -14.07 15.36 -6.54
CA GLY A 31 -14.90 14.33 -5.92
C GLY A 31 -14.52 12.89 -6.31
N ARG A 32 -13.39 12.68 -7.01
CA ARG A 32 -12.92 11.33 -7.35
C ARG A 32 -12.30 10.70 -6.11
N ARG A 33 -12.65 9.43 -5.86
CA ARG A 33 -12.19 8.70 -4.67
C ARG A 33 -11.17 7.63 -5.02
N PHE A 34 -10.08 7.61 -4.27
CA PHE A 34 -8.95 6.72 -4.46
C PHE A 34 -8.65 5.93 -3.19
N TRP A 35 -8.20 4.69 -3.38
CA TRP A 35 -7.47 3.95 -2.36
C TRP A 35 -5.99 4.20 -2.56
N LEU A 36 -5.35 4.77 -1.54
CA LEU A 36 -3.90 4.85 -1.46
C LEU A 36 -3.41 3.84 -0.43
N PHE A 37 -2.17 3.37 -0.62
CA PHE A 37 -1.44 2.74 0.46
C PHE A 37 -0.04 3.34 0.60
N ARG A 38 0.39 3.43 1.86
CA ARG A 38 1.75 3.79 2.25
C ARG A 38 2.52 2.51 2.53
N ALA A 39 3.67 2.33 1.89
CA ALA A 39 4.59 1.24 2.19
C ALA A 39 5.71 1.73 3.12
N GLY A 40 6.06 0.91 4.11
CA GLY A 40 7.16 1.17 5.04
C GLY A 40 6.73 1.49 6.47
N LEU A 41 7.66 1.37 7.42
CA LEU A 41 7.42 1.61 8.84
C LEU A 41 7.13 3.09 9.14
N HIS A 42 6.23 3.34 10.10
CA HIS A 42 5.99 4.69 10.59
C HIS A 42 7.19 5.17 11.42
N GLY A 43 7.79 6.30 11.06
CA GLY A 43 8.96 6.85 11.76
C GLY A 43 10.28 6.12 11.50
N GLY A 44 10.37 5.29 10.45
CA GLY A 44 11.65 4.73 10.00
C GLY A 44 12.53 5.78 9.31
N ASP A 45 13.83 5.51 9.20
CA ASP A 45 14.83 6.36 8.52
C ASP A 45 14.57 6.61 7.02
N ARG A 46 13.69 5.82 6.40
CA ARG A 46 13.37 5.94 4.97
C ARG A 46 12.08 6.72 4.77
N GLU A 47 12.10 7.60 3.77
CA GLU A 47 10.89 8.31 3.34
C GLU A 47 9.78 7.33 2.94
N PRO A 48 8.54 7.60 3.35
CA PRO A 48 7.42 6.74 3.02
C PRO A 48 7.11 6.79 1.53
N ARG A 49 6.90 5.62 0.93
CA ARG A 49 6.46 5.51 -0.46
C ARG A 49 4.96 5.34 -0.52
N TRP A 50 4.33 6.04 -1.46
CA TRP A 50 2.89 6.06 -1.65
C TRP A 50 2.51 5.48 -3.01
N PHE A 51 1.41 4.74 -3.03
CA PHE A 51 0.92 4.05 -4.20
C PHE A 51 -0.60 4.11 -4.27
N VAL A 52 -1.15 4.15 -5.49
CA VAL A 52 -2.59 4.01 -5.73
C VAL A 52 -2.93 2.53 -5.86
N HIS A 53 -3.86 2.03 -5.05
CA HIS A 53 -4.39 0.68 -5.15
C HIS A 53 -5.54 0.60 -6.16
N GLY A 54 -6.39 1.62 -6.21
CA GLY A 54 -7.54 1.63 -7.10
C GLY A 54 -8.42 2.88 -6.95
N VAL A 55 -9.40 2.99 -7.84
CA VAL A 55 -10.38 4.08 -7.90
C VAL A 55 -11.78 3.53 -7.59
N PHE A 56 -12.63 4.33 -6.94
CA PHE A 56 -14.05 4.00 -6.83
C PHE A 56 -14.76 4.39 -8.13
N SER A 57 -15.38 3.42 -8.80
CA SER A 57 -16.33 3.64 -9.91
C SER A 57 -17.70 4.07 -9.40
#